data_AF-A0A0Q7W9Z3-F1
#
_entry.id   AF-A0A0Q7W9Z3-F1
#
_cell.length_a   1.000
_cell.length_b   1.000
_cell.length_c   1.000
_cell.angle_alpha   90.00
_cell.angle_beta   90.00
_cell.angle_gamma   90.00
#
_symmetry.space_group_name_H-M   'P 1'
#
loop_
_entity.id
_entity.type
_entity.pdbx_description
1 polymer ?
#
loop_
_entity_poly.entity_id
_entity_poly.type
_entity_poly.pdbx_seq_one_letter_code
_entity_poly.pdbx_strand_id
1 'polypeptide(L)'
;MTEQPASVATPSAIPQAELDKLTDQLIEKLKTVFDPEIPVDIYELGLIYKVDVSDEKDVAIDMTLTAPGCPVAGEMPGWVRDAVMELEGIKSCHVDLVFEPPWDPSRMSDEAKLQLNMF
;
A
#
# COMPACT_ATOMS: atom_id res chain seq x y z
N MET A 1 -26.36 18.28 -18.27
CA MET A 1 -26.35 16.84 -18.58
C MET A 1 -25.77 16.11 -17.38
N THR A 2 -26.58 15.21 -16.82
CA THR A 2 -26.22 14.01 -16.04
C THR A 2 -25.57 14.20 -14.66
N GLU A 3 -26.34 13.77 -13.67
CA GLU A 3 -25.98 13.50 -12.29
C GLU A 3 -24.82 12.50 -12.16
N GLN A 4 -24.00 12.66 -11.13
CA GLN A 4 -23.35 11.53 -10.45
C GLN A 4 -23.62 11.65 -8.94
N PRO A 5 -24.31 10.66 -8.34
CA PRO A 5 -24.53 10.60 -6.91
C PRO A 5 -23.38 9.87 -6.19
N ALA A 6 -23.23 10.21 -4.90
CA ALA A 6 -22.59 9.42 -3.83
C ALA A 6 -21.07 9.21 -3.89
N SER A 7 -20.34 10.08 -3.17
CA SER A 7 -19.27 9.61 -2.28
C SER A 7 -19.73 9.91 -0.87
N VAL A 8 -20.53 9.01 -0.30
CA VAL A 8 -20.78 9.01 1.14
C VAL A 8 -19.51 8.44 1.74
N ALA A 9 -18.66 9.31 2.28
CA ALA A 9 -17.64 8.86 3.22
C ALA A 9 -18.39 8.28 4.41
N THR A 10 -18.54 6.96 4.45
CA THR A 10 -19.05 6.26 5.62
C THR A 10 -18.19 6.71 6.80
N PRO A 11 -18.76 7.26 7.88
CA PRO A 11 -17.97 7.53 9.07
C PRO A 11 -17.53 6.17 9.60
N SER A 12 -16.27 5.79 9.36
CA SER A 12 -15.69 4.56 9.91
C SER A 12 -16.06 4.49 11.39
N ALA A 13 -16.69 3.39 11.82
CA ALA A 13 -17.11 3.20 13.21
C ALA A 13 -15.91 3.10 14.18
N ILE A 14 -14.70 2.96 13.62
CA ILE A 14 -13.43 2.93 14.32
C ILE A 14 -12.99 4.37 14.62
N PRO A 15 -12.65 4.71 15.88
CA PRO A 15 -12.12 6.03 16.19
C PRO A 15 -10.83 6.30 15.38
N GLN A 16 -10.69 7.51 14.85
CA GLN A 16 -9.55 7.90 14.00
C GLN A 16 -8.19 7.55 14.61
N ALA A 17 -8.06 7.65 15.94
CA ALA A 17 -6.82 7.29 16.65
C ALA A 17 -6.45 5.79 16.56
N GLU A 18 -7.44 4.89 16.51
CA GLU A 18 -7.18 3.46 16.33
C GLU A 18 -6.87 3.14 14.86
N LEU A 19 -7.52 3.83 13.93
CA LEU A 19 -7.22 3.78 12.49
C LEU A 19 -5.79 4.22 12.21
N ASP A 20 -5.35 5.33 12.81
CA ASP A 20 -4.00 5.87 12.66
C ASP A 20 -2.95 4.89 13.19
N LYS A 21 -3.19 4.31 14.38
CA LYS A 21 -2.33 3.23 14.92
C LYS A 21 -2.29 1.97 14.06
N LEU A 22 -3.42 1.56 13.50
CA LEU A 22 -3.47 0.39 12.63
C LEU A 22 -2.73 0.68 11.33
N THR A 23 -2.88 1.89 10.80
CA THR A 23 -2.19 2.37 9.61
C THR A 23 -0.68 2.44 9.86
N ASP A 24 -0.23 2.96 11.00
CA ASP A 24 1.18 3.00 11.39
C ASP A 24 1.78 1.59 11.45
N GLN A 25 1.11 0.65 12.12
CA GLN A 25 1.52 -0.77 12.14
C GLN A 25 1.54 -1.40 10.74
N LEU A 26 0.59 -1.03 9.88
CA LEU A 26 0.58 -1.44 8.47
C LEU A 26 1.81 -0.94 7.76
N ILE A 27 2.12 0.35 7.89
CA ILE A 27 3.29 0.97 7.28
C ILE A 27 4.55 0.29 7.77
N GLU A 28 4.68 0.01 9.07
CA GLU A 28 5.81 -0.73 9.62
C GLU A 28 5.95 -2.12 8.97
N LYS A 29 4.85 -2.86 8.79
CA LYS A 29 4.85 -4.16 8.11
C LYS A 29 5.17 -4.04 6.62
N LEU A 30 4.61 -3.05 5.93
CA LEU A 30 4.90 -2.79 4.51
C LEU A 30 6.38 -2.44 4.32
N LYS A 31 7.00 -1.72 5.27
CA LYS A 31 8.44 -1.43 5.29
C LYS A 31 9.32 -2.67 5.48
N THR A 32 8.77 -3.80 5.92
CA THR A 32 9.51 -5.08 5.98
C THR A 32 9.52 -5.82 4.65
N VAL A 33 8.68 -5.41 3.71
CA VAL A 33 8.63 -5.97 2.36
C VAL A 33 9.54 -5.13 1.47
N PHE A 34 10.64 -5.75 1.03
CA PHE A 34 11.61 -5.14 0.13
C PHE A 34 11.45 -5.66 -1.28
N ASP A 35 11.70 -4.80 -2.27
CA ASP A 35 11.75 -5.24 -3.65
C ASP A 35 13.05 -6.05 -3.90
N PRO A 36 13.02 -7.22 -4.54
CA PRO A 36 14.24 -8.01 -4.78
C PRO A 36 15.11 -7.45 -5.92
N GLU A 37 14.59 -6.56 -6.76
CA GLU A 37 15.34 -5.88 -7.82
C GLU A 37 15.99 -4.59 -7.30
N ILE A 38 15.32 -3.90 -6.35
CA ILE A 38 15.81 -2.68 -5.71
C ILE A 38 15.80 -2.84 -4.19
N PRO A 39 16.94 -2.73 -3.47
CA PRO A 39 17.04 -2.95 -2.03
C PRO A 39 16.46 -1.78 -1.21
N VAL A 40 15.23 -1.39 -1.53
CA VAL A 40 14.42 -0.35 -0.89
C VAL A 40 13.04 -0.96 -0.65
N ASP A 41 12.39 -0.53 0.42
CA ASP A 41 11.07 -1.01 0.76
C ASP A 41 9.98 -0.43 -0.16
N ILE A 42 8.89 -1.18 -0.30
CA ILE A 42 7.79 -0.84 -1.20
C ILE A 42 7.07 0.46 -0.82
N TYR A 43 7.16 0.83 0.46
CA TYR A 43 6.54 2.02 0.99
C TYR A 43 7.35 3.27 0.64
N GLU A 44 8.66 3.27 0.91
CA GLU A 44 9.60 4.35 0.56
C GLU A 44 9.77 4.49 -0.96
N LEU A 45 9.68 3.38 -1.71
CA LEU A 45 9.59 3.41 -3.18
C LEU A 45 8.32 4.13 -3.68
N GLY A 46 7.31 4.30 -2.84
CA GLY A 46 6.03 4.89 -3.24
C GLY A 46 5.24 3.96 -4.17
N LEU A 47 5.37 2.64 -4.00
CA LEU A 47 4.57 1.64 -4.71
C LEU A 47 3.15 1.53 -4.12
N ILE A 48 2.94 1.97 -2.88
CA ILE A 48 1.63 2.00 -2.23
C ILE A 48 0.93 3.30 -2.61
N TYR A 49 -0.20 3.20 -3.30
CA TYR A 49 -0.99 4.36 -3.72
C TYR A 49 -2.07 4.70 -2.71
N LYS A 50 -2.71 3.66 -2.18
CA LYS A 50 -3.80 3.82 -1.22
C LYS A 50 -3.80 2.65 -0.25
N VAL A 51 -4.08 2.97 1.00
CA VAL A 51 -4.42 1.99 2.04
C VAL A 51 -5.77 2.42 2.59
N ASP A 52 -6.75 1.53 2.50
CA ASP A 52 -8.10 1.72 2.98
C ASP A 52 -8.39 0.65 4.03
N VAL A 53 -8.84 1.06 5.20
CA VAL A 53 -9.17 0.14 6.30
C VAL A 53 -10.66 0.30 6.59
N SER A 54 -11.40 -0.76 6.30
CA SER A 54 -12.85 -0.84 6.54
C SER A 54 -13.16 -1.03 8.02
N ASP A 55 -14.39 -0.69 8.42
CA ASP A 55 -14.91 -0.88 9.78
C ASP A 55 -14.90 -2.35 10.24
N GLU A 56 -14.96 -3.30 9.31
CA GLU A 56 -14.84 -4.73 9.57
C GLU A 56 -13.40 -5.21 9.81
N LYS A 57 -12.42 -4.28 9.85
CA LYS A 57 -10.99 -4.58 9.90
C LYS A 57 -10.49 -5.30 8.64
N ASP A 58 -11.15 -5.02 7.52
CA ASP A 58 -10.70 -5.41 6.18
C ASP A 58 -9.75 -4.33 5.66
N VAL A 59 -8.59 -4.73 5.15
CA VAL A 59 -7.62 -3.80 4.59
C VAL A 59 -7.60 -3.97 3.08
N ALA A 60 -7.85 -2.90 2.34
CA ALA A 60 -7.62 -2.82 0.92
C ALA A 60 -6.39 -1.96 0.64
N ILE A 61 -5.41 -2.53 -0.07
CA ILE A 61 -4.17 -1.84 -0.44
C ILE A 61 -4.11 -1.78 -1.96
N ASP A 62 -4.10 -0.58 -2.51
CA ASP A 62 -3.81 -0.35 -3.91
C ASP A 62 -2.32 -0.12 -4.07
N MET A 63 -1.64 -0.99 -4.81
CA MET A 63 -0.22 -0.86 -5.10
C MET A 63 0.09 -0.96 -6.59
N THR A 64 1.18 -0.34 -7.00
CA THR A 64 1.71 -0.42 -8.37
C THR A 64 3.03 -1.18 -8.35
N LEU A 65 3.50 -1.56 -9.54
CA LEU A 65 4.82 -2.13 -9.73
C LEU A 65 5.69 -1.24 -10.61
N THR A 66 7.00 -1.34 -10.41
CA THR A 66 8.02 -0.71 -11.26
C THR A 66 8.06 -1.34 -12.66
N ALA A 67 7.65 -2.61 -12.80
CA ALA A 67 7.65 -3.33 -14.07
C ALA A 67 6.39 -4.20 -14.27
N PRO A 68 5.62 -4.00 -15.36
CA PRO A 68 4.55 -4.90 -15.75
C PRO A 68 5.14 -6.21 -16.30
N GLY A 69 5.19 -7.25 -15.47
CA GLY A 69 5.55 -8.61 -15.92
C GLY A 69 6.77 -9.25 -15.27
N CYS A 70 7.30 -8.70 -14.17
CA CYS A 70 8.28 -9.43 -13.37
C CYS A 70 7.59 -10.64 -12.71
N PRO A 71 8.10 -11.88 -12.74
CA PRO A 71 7.43 -13.03 -12.13
C PRO A 71 7.14 -12.85 -10.64
N VAL A 72 7.93 -12.01 -9.96
CA VAL A 72 7.75 -11.60 -8.56
C VAL A 72 6.52 -10.70 -8.36
N ALA A 73 6.06 -10.01 -9.40
CA ALA A 73 4.85 -9.17 -9.39
C ALA A 73 3.61 -9.88 -8.87
N GLY A 74 3.49 -11.19 -9.15
CA GLY A 74 2.38 -12.01 -8.69
C GLY A 74 2.52 -12.45 -7.22
N GLU A 75 3.75 -12.49 -6.69
CA GLU A 75 4.03 -12.95 -5.33
C GLU A 75 4.11 -11.81 -4.32
N MET A 76 4.51 -10.62 -4.77
CA MET A 76 4.60 -9.39 -3.97
C MET A 76 3.28 -9.01 -3.26
N PRO A 77 2.11 -8.97 -3.90
CA PRO A 77 0.84 -8.75 -3.19
C PRO A 77 0.54 -9.86 -2.18
N GLY A 78 1.02 -11.08 -2.43
CA GLY A 78 0.97 -12.19 -1.48
C GLY A 78 1.80 -11.93 -0.23
N TRP A 79 3.04 -11.44 -0.38
CA TRP A 79 3.92 -11.08 0.74
C TRP A 79 3.38 -9.91 1.54
N VAL A 80 2.88 -8.87 0.87
CA VAL A 80 2.22 -7.73 1.51
C VAL A 80 1.00 -8.19 2.31
N ARG A 81 0.13 -9.00 1.69
CA ARG A 81 -1.02 -9.59 2.37
C ARG A 81 -0.61 -10.38 3.59
N ASP A 82 0.42 -11.23 3.49
CA ASP A 82 0.88 -12.07 4.59
C ASP A 82 1.42 -11.23 5.76
N ALA A 83 2.28 -10.26 5.46
CA ALA A 83 2.83 -9.33 6.45
C ALA A 83 1.74 -8.50 7.17
N VAL A 84 0.70 -8.11 6.44
CA VAL A 84 -0.45 -7.39 6.98
C VAL A 84 -1.37 -8.32 7.78
N MET A 85 -1.57 -9.56 7.34
CA MET A 85 -2.36 -10.56 8.06
C MET A 85 -1.70 -11.03 9.37
N GLU A 86 -0.39 -10.83 9.54
CA GLU A 86 0.28 -11.04 10.84
C GLU A 86 -0.14 -10.02 11.92
N LEU A 87 -0.75 -8.89 11.55
CA LEU A 87 -1.14 -7.87 12.52
C LEU A 87 -2.40 -8.28 13.30
N GLU A 88 -2.28 -8.26 14.63
CA GLU A 88 -3.40 -8.52 15.53
C GLU A 88 -4.43 -7.40 15.43
N GLY A 89 -5.53 -7.69 14.73
CA GLY A 89 -6.58 -6.70 14.51
C GLY A 89 -7.05 -6.62 13.07
N ILE A 90 -6.44 -7.34 12.15
CA ILE A 90 -6.87 -7.43 10.74
C ILE A 90 -7.62 -8.73 10.50
N LYS A 91 -8.73 -8.62 9.80
CA LYS A 91 -9.63 -9.74 9.49
C LYS A 91 -9.36 -10.30 8.11
N SER A 92 -9.02 -9.43 7.18
CA SER A 92 -8.72 -9.75 5.78
C SER A 92 -7.86 -8.65 5.19
N CYS A 93 -7.02 -9.00 4.23
CA CYS A 93 -6.21 -8.08 3.47
C CYS A 93 -6.36 -8.39 1.97
N HIS A 94 -6.81 -7.39 1.22
CA HIS A 94 -6.91 -7.39 -0.22
C HIS A 94 -5.85 -6.45 -0.78
N VAL A 95 -5.03 -6.95 -1.70
CA VAL A 95 -4.02 -6.14 -2.37
C VAL A 95 -4.37 -6.11 -3.84
N ASP A 96 -4.78 -4.93 -4.32
CA ASP A 96 -5.07 -4.69 -5.73
C ASP A 96 -3.85 -4.09 -6.41
N LEU A 97 -3.57 -4.58 -7.62
CA LEU A 97 -2.39 -4.20 -8.35
C LEU A 97 -2.77 -3.32 -9.53
N VAL A 98 -2.61 -2.01 -9.33
CA VAL A 98 -2.96 -0.98 -10.29
C VAL A 98 -1.75 -0.61 -11.14
N PHE A 99 -1.89 -0.71 -12.45
CA PHE A 99 -0.85 -0.29 -13.41
C PHE A 99 -1.12 1.08 -14.03
N GLU A 100 -2.31 1.65 -13.77
CA GLU A 100 -2.69 2.99 -14.21
C GLU A 100 -3.06 3.84 -12.99
N PRO A 101 -2.36 4.98 -12.76
CA PRO A 101 -1.24 5.54 -13.53
C PRO A 101 0.06 4.75 -13.36
N PRO A 102 0.99 4.80 -14.34
CA PRO A 102 2.29 4.16 -14.21
C PRO A 102 3.06 4.75 -13.02
N TRP A 103 3.77 3.89 -12.30
CA TRP A 103 4.69 4.33 -11.26
C TRP A 103 5.84 5.13 -11.88
N ASP A 104 6.21 6.23 -11.23
CA ASP A 104 7.30 7.10 -11.65
C ASP A 104 8.24 7.33 -10.46
N PRO A 105 9.57 7.23 -10.64
CA PRO A 105 10.55 7.43 -9.57
C PRO A 105 10.49 8.83 -8.92
N SER A 106 9.85 9.82 -9.55
CA SER A 106 9.58 11.12 -8.90
C SER A 106 8.68 10.99 -7.66
N ARG A 107 7.90 9.90 -7.55
CA ARG A 107 7.03 9.59 -6.41
C ARG A 107 7.77 9.00 -5.20
N MET A 108 9.04 8.62 -5.36
CA MET A 108 9.85 8.16 -4.22
C MET A 108 10.00 9.27 -3.18
N SER A 109 9.99 8.89 -1.91
CA SER A 109 10.38 9.76 -0.80
C SER A 109 11.80 10.30 -0.99
N ASP A 110 12.10 11.46 -0.43
CA ASP A 110 13.46 12.03 -0.47
C ASP A 110 14.51 11.07 0.13
N GLU A 111 14.11 10.24 1.09
CA GLU A 111 14.94 9.16 1.66
C GLU A 111 15.25 8.05 0.65
N ALA A 112 14.25 7.54 -0.08
CA ALA A 112 14.46 6.55 -1.14
C ALA A 112 15.34 7.07 -2.29
N LYS A 113 15.17 8.34 -2.69
CA LYS A 113 16.02 8.99 -3.70
C LYS A 113 17.48 9.08 -3.24
N LEU A 114 17.70 9.36 -1.96
CA LEU A 114 19.02 9.40 -1.34
C LEU A 114 19.66 8.01 -1.28
N GLN A 115 18.90 6.97 -0.95
CA GLN A 115 19.38 5.58 -0.91
C GLN A 115 19.77 5.05 -2.30
N LEU A 116 19.07 5.48 -3.35
CA LEU A 116 19.35 5.09 -4.74
C LEU A 116 20.43 5.94 -5.42
N ASN A 117 21.06 6.86 -4.70
CA ASN A 117 22.14 7.73 -5.19
C ASN A 117 21.74 8.49 -6.49
N MET A 118 20.48 8.90 -6.62
CA MET A 118 19.97 9.63 -7.80
C MET A 118 20.20 11.15 -7.68
N PHE A 119 21.46 11.57 -7.65
CA PHE A 119 21.91 12.97 -7.77
C PHE A 119 22.48 13.28 -9.16
#